data_AF-D1LYZ9-F1
#
_entry.id   AF-D1LYZ9-F1
#
_cell.length_a   1.000
_cell.length_b   1.000
_cell.length_c   1.000
_cell.angle_alpha   90.00
_cell.angle_beta   90.00
_cell.angle_gamma   90.00
#
_symmetry.space_group_name_H-M   'P 1'
#
loop_
_entity.id
_entity.type
_entity.pdbx_description
1 polymer ?
#
loop_
_entity_poly.entity_id
_entity_poly.type
_entity_poly.pdbx_seq_one_letter_code
_entity_poly.pdbx_strand_id
1 'polypeptide(L)'
;DIFSIGEVSSGQHKTNHEDTELHKNGCVMQCLLEKDGLMSGADYDEEKMREDYIKETGAQPGDQRIEALNACMQETKDMEDKCDKSLLLVACVLAAEAVLADSNEGA
;
A
#
# COMPACT_ATOMS: atom_id res chain seq x y z
N ASP A 1 -10.71 -0.40 12.46
CA ASP A 1 -9.77 -0.29 11.33
C ASP A 1 -8.77 -1.43 11.36
N ILE A 2 -8.33 -1.86 10.17
CA ILE A 2 -7.29 -2.90 10.02
C ILE A 2 -5.91 -2.33 10.39
N PHE A 3 -5.70 -1.01 10.30
CA PHE A 3 -4.54 -0.31 10.85
C PHE A 3 -4.82 1.20 10.87
N SER A 4 -3.99 1.96 11.61
CA SER A 4 -3.94 3.43 11.50
C SER A 4 -2.70 3.87 10.74
N ILE A 5 -2.81 4.89 9.86
CA ILE A 5 -1.67 5.46 9.13
C ILE A 5 -0.55 5.91 10.09
N GLY A 6 -0.92 6.50 11.23
CA GLY A 6 0.03 6.91 12.28
C GLY A 6 0.81 5.76 12.91
N GLU A 7 0.19 4.58 13.06
CA GLU A 7 0.83 3.39 13.66
C GLU A 7 1.76 2.68 12.67
N VAL A 8 1.43 2.72 11.38
CA VAL A 8 2.30 2.16 10.34
C VAL A 8 3.52 3.06 10.13
N SER A 9 3.32 4.37 10.03
CA SER A 9 4.39 5.36 9.81
C SER A 9 5.35 5.50 10.99
N SER A 10 4.91 5.25 12.22
CA SER A 10 5.77 5.23 13.42
C SER A 10 6.70 4.01 13.48
N GLY A 11 6.53 3.04 12.57
CA GLY A 11 7.38 1.84 12.51
C GLY A 11 7.02 0.77 13.54
N GLN A 12 5.85 0.85 14.19
CA GLN A 12 5.44 -0.10 15.24
C GLN A 12 5.27 -1.55 14.74
N HIS A 13 5.11 -1.76 13.43
CA HIS A 13 5.17 -3.08 12.81
C HIS A 13 6.54 -3.77 12.99
N LYS A 14 7.62 -3.01 13.18
CA LYS A 14 9.01 -3.52 13.31
C LYS A 14 9.36 -4.01 14.72
N THR A 15 8.54 -3.73 15.74
CA THR A 15 8.85 -4.10 17.14
C THR A 15 8.11 -5.38 17.52
N ASN A 16 8.83 -6.50 17.73
CA ASN A 16 8.28 -7.85 17.99
C ASN A 16 7.45 -8.43 16.81
N HIS A 17 8.03 -8.28 15.61
CA HIS A 17 7.55 -8.59 14.27
C HIS A 17 6.43 -9.65 14.15
N GLU A 18 6.60 -10.88 14.62
CA GLU A 18 5.66 -11.97 14.30
C GLU A 18 4.30 -11.89 15.03
N ASP A 19 4.20 -11.25 16.19
CA ASP A 19 2.99 -11.28 17.04
C ASP A 19 2.23 -9.95 17.12
N THR A 20 2.72 -8.90 16.46
CA THR A 20 1.99 -7.62 16.45
C THR A 20 0.71 -7.74 15.63
N GLU A 21 -0.37 -7.11 16.11
CA GLU A 21 -1.62 -7.03 15.34
C GLU A 21 -1.40 -6.34 13.98
N LEU A 22 -0.49 -5.37 13.90
CA LEU A 22 -0.12 -4.73 12.64
C LEU A 22 0.47 -5.72 11.63
N HIS A 23 1.43 -6.56 12.05
CA HIS A 23 2.01 -7.56 11.17
C HIS A 23 0.97 -8.58 10.68
N LYS A 24 0.10 -9.08 11.57
CA LYS A 24 -1.02 -9.96 11.18
C LYS A 24 -1.93 -9.30 10.16
N ASN A 25 -2.25 -8.02 10.35
CA ASN A 25 -3.06 -7.24 9.43
C ASN A 25 -2.33 -7.03 8.09
N GLY A 26 -1.01 -6.88 8.11
CA GLY A 26 -0.16 -6.91 6.92
C GLY A 26 -0.25 -8.24 6.18
N CYS A 27 -0.27 -9.37 6.88
CA CYS A 27 -0.46 -10.69 6.27
C CYS A 27 -1.87 -10.86 5.67
N VAL A 28 -2.90 -10.25 6.26
CA VAL A 28 -4.24 -10.20 5.66
C VAL A 28 -4.20 -9.42 4.35
N MET A 29 -3.55 -8.24 4.32
CA MET A 29 -3.41 -7.46 3.08
C MET A 29 -2.61 -8.24 2.03
N GLN A 30 -1.52 -8.89 2.42
CA GLN A 30 -0.71 -9.72 1.54
C GLN A 30 -1.52 -10.85 0.91
N CYS A 31 -2.36 -11.53 1.71
CA CYS A 31 -3.25 -12.58 1.25
C CYS A 31 -4.26 -12.08 0.21
N LEU A 32 -4.83 -10.88 0.42
CA LEU A 32 -5.76 -10.27 -0.53
C LEU A 32 -5.05 -9.93 -1.86
N LEU A 33 -3.87 -9.31 -1.78
CA LEU A 33 -3.08 -8.97 -2.97
C LEU A 33 -2.66 -10.23 -3.76
N GLU A 34 -2.28 -11.32 -3.09
CA GLU A 34 -1.99 -12.59 -3.75
C GLU A 34 -3.24 -13.20 -4.40
N LYS A 35 -4.38 -13.17 -3.71
CA LYS A 35 -5.64 -13.70 -4.22
C LYS A 35 -6.08 -13.00 -5.50
N ASP A 36 -5.89 -11.68 -5.56
CA ASP A 36 -6.20 -10.88 -6.75
C ASP A 36 -5.09 -10.98 -7.80
N GLY A 37 -3.99 -11.67 -7.48
CA GLY A 37 -2.84 -11.90 -8.34
C GLY A 37 -2.05 -10.63 -8.62
N LEU A 38 -2.04 -9.69 -7.68
CA LEU A 38 -1.27 -8.44 -7.68
C LEU A 38 0.11 -8.61 -7.06
N MET A 39 0.30 -9.70 -6.33
CA MET A 39 1.54 -10.04 -5.64
C MET A 39 1.75 -11.55 -5.71
N SER A 40 3.01 -11.99 -5.64
CA SER A 40 3.41 -13.38 -5.47
C SER A 40 4.56 -13.44 -4.47
N GLY A 41 4.30 -13.97 -3.29
CA GLY A 41 5.26 -13.90 -2.18
C GLY A 41 5.49 -12.44 -1.77
N ALA A 42 6.72 -11.97 -1.93
CA ALA A 42 7.13 -10.58 -1.67
C ALA A 42 7.17 -9.73 -2.95
N ASP A 43 6.90 -10.27 -4.13
CA ASP A 43 7.06 -9.56 -5.41
C ASP A 43 5.73 -9.03 -5.93
N TYR A 44 5.69 -7.77 -6.36
CA TYR A 44 4.51 -7.16 -6.97
C TYR A 44 4.44 -7.46 -8.48
N ASP A 45 3.23 -7.67 -8.97
CA ASP A 45 2.91 -7.47 -10.38
C ASP A 45 2.59 -5.98 -10.60
N GLU A 46 3.62 -5.17 -10.82
CA GLU A 46 3.49 -3.71 -10.90
C GLU A 46 2.56 -3.25 -12.03
N GLU A 47 2.53 -3.98 -13.16
CA GLU A 47 1.66 -3.66 -14.29
C GLU A 47 0.21 -3.85 -13.88
N LYS A 48 -0.12 -5.03 -13.35
CA LYS A 48 -1.48 -5.34 -12.94
C LYS A 48 -1.94 -4.49 -11.75
N MET A 49 -1.06 -4.15 -10.82
CA MET A 49 -1.36 -3.19 -9.76
C MET A 49 -1.81 -1.84 -10.30
N ARG A 50 -1.13 -1.30 -11.32
CA ARG A 50 -1.54 -0.05 -11.96
C ARG A 50 -2.89 -0.19 -12.67
N GLU A 51 -3.07 -1.28 -13.41
CA GLU A 51 -4.32 -1.53 -14.15
C GLU A 51 -5.53 -1.63 -13.22
N ASP A 52 -5.44 -2.43 -12.16
CA ASP A 52 -6.50 -2.59 -11.19
C ASP A 52 -6.75 -1.30 -10.42
N TYR A 53 -5.70 -0.57 -10.04
CA TYR A 53 -5.84 0.72 -9.37
C TYR A 53 -6.57 1.75 -10.25
N ILE A 54 -6.21 1.85 -11.54
CA ILE A 54 -6.89 2.73 -12.51
C ILE A 54 -8.37 2.34 -12.64
N LYS A 55 -8.64 1.04 -12.73
CA LYS A 55 -10.00 0.50 -12.87
C LYS A 55 -10.88 0.83 -11.66
N GLU A 56 -10.35 0.69 -10.44
CA GLU A 56 -11.10 0.94 -9.21
C GLU A 56 -11.27 2.44 -8.92
N THR A 57 -10.26 3.26 -9.22
CA THR A 57 -10.26 4.69 -8.88
C THR A 57 -10.76 5.61 -10.01
N GLY A 58 -10.81 5.10 -11.24
CA GLY A 58 -11.08 5.89 -12.45
C GLY A 58 -9.95 6.87 -12.81
N ALA A 59 -8.76 6.71 -12.21
CA ALA A 59 -7.60 7.56 -12.48
C ALA A 59 -7.24 7.59 -13.97
N GLN A 60 -6.88 8.76 -14.48
CA GLN A 60 -6.49 8.94 -15.88
C GLN A 60 -4.96 8.90 -16.03
N PRO A 61 -4.42 8.62 -17.23
CA PRO A 61 -2.99 8.78 -17.47
C PRO A 61 -2.51 10.19 -17.09
N GLY A 62 -1.48 10.29 -16.24
CA GLY A 62 -0.98 11.55 -15.68
C GLY A 62 -1.64 12.00 -14.38
N ASP A 63 -2.56 11.21 -13.81
CA ASP A 63 -3.12 11.44 -12.48
C ASP A 63 -2.06 11.23 -11.39
N GLN A 64 -1.95 12.19 -10.47
CA GLN A 64 -1.00 12.17 -9.35
C GLN A 64 -1.20 10.95 -8.44
N ARG A 65 -2.39 10.36 -8.42
CA ARG A 65 -2.67 9.11 -7.70
C ARG A 65 -1.88 7.92 -8.26
N ILE A 66 -1.69 7.85 -9.57
CA ILE A 66 -0.88 6.80 -10.21
C ILE A 66 0.59 7.01 -9.88
N GLU A 67 1.06 8.25 -9.86
CA GLU A 67 2.43 8.59 -9.45
C GLU A 67 2.68 8.19 -7.98
N ALA A 68 1.72 8.48 -7.10
CA ALA A 68 1.77 8.09 -5.70
C ALA A 68 1.83 6.57 -5.52
N LEU A 69 0.96 5.81 -6.21
CA LEU A 69 1.02 4.34 -6.20
C LEU A 69 2.40 3.84 -6.61
N ASN A 70 2.96 4.36 -7.71
CA ASN A 70 4.28 3.97 -8.18
C ASN A 70 5.38 4.29 -7.15
N ALA A 71 5.31 5.44 -6.48
CA ALA A 71 6.24 5.80 -5.42
C ALA A 71 6.15 4.81 -4.24
N CYS A 72 4.94 4.50 -3.76
CA CYS A 72 4.72 3.54 -2.68
C CYS A 72 5.21 2.12 -3.03
N MET A 73 5.02 1.67 -4.28
CA MET A 73 5.58 0.40 -4.75
C MET A 73 7.10 0.41 -4.74
N GLN A 74 7.75 1.51 -5.16
CA GLN A 74 9.21 1.62 -5.13
C GLN A 74 9.76 1.69 -3.70
N GLU A 75 9.12 2.42 -2.79
CA GLU A 75 9.53 2.52 -1.38
C GLU A 75 9.54 1.16 -0.67
N THR A 76 8.64 0.26 -1.07
CA THR A 76 8.48 -1.06 -0.45
C THR A 76 9.10 -2.18 -1.28
N LYS A 77 9.76 -1.87 -2.41
CA LYS A 77 10.21 -2.85 -3.40
C LYS A 77 11.16 -3.90 -2.84
N ASP A 78 12.17 -3.48 -2.08
CA ASP A 78 13.23 -4.37 -1.60
C ASP A 78 12.92 -4.98 -0.21
N MET A 79 11.69 -4.83 0.27
CA MET A 79 11.27 -5.44 1.54
C MET A 79 11.07 -6.96 1.40
N GLU A 80 11.75 -7.73 2.24
CA GLU A 80 11.64 -9.20 2.25
C GLU A 80 10.41 -9.69 3.02
N ASP A 81 10.02 -8.98 4.08
CA ASP A 81 8.79 -9.33 4.81
C ASP A 81 7.56 -8.93 4.01
N LYS A 82 6.89 -9.91 3.44
CA LYS A 82 5.72 -9.72 2.58
C LYS A 82 4.51 -9.14 3.31
N CYS A 83 4.36 -9.38 4.61
CA CYS A 83 3.24 -8.87 5.40
C CYS A 83 3.42 -7.38 5.68
N ASP A 84 4.59 -6.99 6.18
CA ASP A 84 4.95 -5.60 6.44
C ASP A 84 5.01 -4.79 5.13
N LYS A 85 5.56 -5.39 4.06
CA LYS A 85 5.57 -4.83 2.71
C LYS A 85 4.16 -4.47 2.23
N SER A 86 3.23 -5.41 2.35
CA SER A 86 1.84 -5.22 1.93
C SER A 86 1.13 -4.16 2.78
N LEU A 87 1.36 -4.17 4.09
CA LEU A 87 0.78 -3.16 4.99
C LEU A 87 1.26 -1.75 4.65
N LEU A 88 2.58 -1.60 4.46
CA LEU A 88 3.21 -0.32 4.14
C LEU A 88 2.77 0.21 2.79
N LEU A 89 2.65 -0.65 1.78
CA LEU A 89 2.11 -0.25 0.48
C LEU A 89 0.74 0.38 0.63
N VAL A 90 -0.18 -0.31 1.30
CA VAL A 90 -1.58 0.16 1.45
C VAL A 90 -1.62 1.44 2.28
N ALA A 91 -0.87 1.51 3.38
CA ALA A 91 -0.81 2.71 4.21
C ALA A 91 -0.24 3.91 3.44
N CYS A 92 0.79 3.71 2.63
CA CYS A 92 1.39 4.75 1.80
C CYS A 92 0.39 5.29 0.76
N VAL A 93 -0.32 4.39 0.05
CA VAL A 93 -1.33 4.79 -0.94
C VAL A 93 -2.45 5.59 -0.29
N LEU A 94 -3.01 5.12 0.82
CA LEU A 94 -4.07 5.83 1.54
C LEU A 94 -3.62 7.20 2.07
N ALA A 95 -2.38 7.29 2.57
CA ALA A 95 -1.81 8.55 3.02
C ALA A 95 -1.66 9.54 1.87
N ALA A 96 -1.18 9.08 0.71
CA ALA A 96 -1.04 9.92 -0.48
C ALA A 96 -2.41 10.39 -1.01
N GLU A 97 -3.41 9.51 -1.05
CA GLU A 97 -4.78 9.86 -1.44
C GLU A 97 -5.40 10.92 -0.52
N ALA A 98 -5.19 10.81 0.79
CA ALA A 98 -5.67 11.81 1.75
C ALA A 98 -5.03 13.20 1.50
N VAL A 99 -3.72 13.25 1.25
CA VAL A 99 -3.03 14.51 0.92
C VAL A 99 -3.53 15.10 -0.40
N LEU A 100 -3.80 14.27 -1.41
CA LEU A 100 -4.32 14.72 -2.71
C LEU A 100 -5.78 15.21 -2.60
N ALA A 101 -6.58 14.60 -1.73
CA ALA A 101 -7.94 15.07 -1.44
C ALA A 101 -7.93 16.46 -0.80
N ASP A 102 -7.12 16.67 0.24
CA ASP A 102 -6.98 17.97 0.92
C ASP A 102 -6.46 19.07 -0.04
N SER A 103 -5.60 18.70 -1.00
CA SER A 103 -5.04 19.63 -1.99
C SER A 103 -6.07 20.09 -3.03
N ASN A 104 -7.07 19.26 -3.34
CA ASN A 104 -8.13 19.58 -4.31
C ASN A 104 -9.28 20.39 -3.70
N GLU A 105 -9.46 20.36 -2.37
CA GLU A 105 -10.45 21.21 -1.68
C GLU A 105 -10.00 22.68 -1.54
N GLY A 106 -8.76 22.99 -1.94
CA GLY A 106 -8.19 24.34 -1.94
C GLY A 106 -8.11 25.04 -3.31
N ALA A 107 -8.63 24.43 -4.38
CA ALA A 107 -8.53 24.93 -5.77
C ALA A 107 -9.83 25.55 -6.31
#